data_AF-A0A928QR37-F1
#
_entry.id   AF-A0A928QR37-F1
#
_cell.length_a   1.000
_cell.length_b   1.000
_cell.length_c   1.000
_cell.angle_alpha   90.00
_cell.angle_beta   90.00
_cell.angle_gamma   90.00
#
_symmetry.space_group_name_H-M   'P 1'
#
loop_
_entity.id
_entity.type
_entity.pdbx_description
1 polymer ?
#
loop_
_entity_poly.entity_id
_entity_poly.type
_entity_poly.pdbx_seq_one_letter_code
_entity_poly.pdbx_strand_id
1 'polypeptide(L)'
;MKIEYIIKGKDYQELVKNVIPLSAESLTITTVNKKLTGVNNYILYVEINGKNISCAKILSKIAEEIEHILNEKKITYYQLTDEPSNLFAKKLYPLVCEFETKLRKLVYYALFDLDKEASEVAIDQLKQIKKYSKITHIPTENYLERITLGEFFSFLFDNRYFIDEAKEKTKNIVNDIDKTVTKKELQEIIDKIEEKTIWKRLFAEIFSDFSLPNIHREIFFTRNDVMHFHNITHKDYQKASTMLRKINKELDIQLDKGIILEKTTENVEIISAQYAMSSFEKAINAFYTAAQNIDGIVQTLNNVAKYIENLDIAYNSKTNYFLEKYENSPLQKLLSELATEFDNENTENISNTSEDKVDFQEENSDESDKTNE
;
A
#
# COMPACT_ATOMS: atom_id res chain seq x y z
N MET A 1 11.32 -4.77 31.66
CA MET A 1 10.24 -3.87 31.19
C MET A 1 9.37 -3.58 32.39
N LYS A 2 8.90 -2.34 32.59
CA LYS A 2 8.18 -1.99 33.81
C LYS A 2 6.98 -1.07 33.60
N ILE A 3 6.08 -1.11 34.59
CA ILE A 3 5.03 -0.13 34.84
C ILE A 3 5.21 0.43 36.26
N GLU A 4 4.94 1.72 36.43
CA GLU A 4 5.14 2.42 37.70
C GLU A 4 3.94 3.28 38.03
N TYR A 5 3.48 3.23 39.28
CA TYR A 5 2.37 4.04 39.78
C TYR A 5 2.76 4.76 41.06
N ILE A 6 2.32 6.01 41.22
CA ILE A 6 2.21 6.67 42.53
C ILE A 6 0.78 6.50 43.04
N ILE A 7 0.62 6.00 44.26
CA ILE A 7 -0.67 5.67 44.85
C ILE A 7 -0.78 6.34 46.22
N LYS A 8 -1.94 6.95 46.50
CA LYS A 8 -2.24 7.59 47.78
C LYS A 8 -2.82 6.57 48.76
N GLY A 9 -2.30 6.53 49.99
CA GLY A 9 -2.73 5.60 51.03
C GLY A 9 -2.05 4.23 50.94
N LYS A 10 -2.26 3.39 51.97
CA LYS A 10 -1.68 2.03 52.06
C LYS A 10 -2.65 0.92 51.65
N ASP A 11 -3.93 1.24 51.54
CA ASP A 11 -5.02 0.26 51.43
C ASP A 11 -4.95 -0.58 50.14
N TYR A 12 -4.17 -0.13 49.14
CA TYR A 12 -3.94 -0.86 47.89
C TYR A 12 -3.02 -2.09 48.02
N GLN A 13 -2.19 -2.16 49.06
CA GLN A 13 -1.09 -3.14 49.11
C GLN A 13 -1.55 -4.60 49.20
N GLU A 14 -2.66 -4.87 49.89
CA GLU A 14 -3.25 -6.21 49.94
C GLU A 14 -4.06 -6.52 48.67
N LEU A 15 -4.65 -5.49 48.06
CA LEU A 15 -5.49 -5.63 46.88
C LEU A 15 -4.69 -6.02 45.63
N VAL A 16 -3.53 -5.39 45.43
CA VAL A 16 -2.69 -5.60 44.24
C VAL A 16 -1.88 -6.91 44.31
N LYS A 17 -1.65 -7.46 45.52
CA LYS A 17 -0.95 -8.75 45.69
C LYS A 17 -1.66 -9.92 44.99
N ASN A 18 -2.99 -9.87 44.88
CA ASN A 18 -3.79 -10.92 44.25
C ASN A 18 -3.85 -10.83 42.73
N VAL A 19 -3.45 -9.68 42.16
CA VAL A 19 -3.46 -9.41 40.72
C VAL A 19 -2.23 -10.01 40.04
N ILE A 20 -1.11 -9.99 40.75
CA ILE A 20 0.18 -10.47 40.23
C ILE A 20 0.16 -11.99 40.33
N PRO A 21 0.00 -12.74 39.22
CA PRO A 21 -0.01 -14.19 39.31
C PRO A 21 1.38 -14.68 39.75
N LEU A 22 1.41 -15.54 40.77
CA LEU A 22 2.61 -16.20 41.29
C LEU A 22 3.25 -17.20 40.30
N SER A 23 2.77 -17.32 39.07
CA SER A 23 3.28 -18.31 38.13
C SER A 23 3.21 -17.86 36.67
N ALA A 24 4.36 -17.49 36.14
CA ALA A 24 4.80 -18.00 34.84
C ALA A 24 6.30 -18.27 35.00
N GLU A 25 6.74 -19.49 34.71
CA GLU A 25 8.08 -20.04 35.03
C GLU A 25 9.27 -19.25 34.43
N SER A 26 9.01 -18.17 33.70
CA SER A 26 9.99 -17.25 33.12
C SER A 26 9.80 -15.77 33.51
N LEU A 27 8.83 -15.44 34.38
CA LEU A 27 8.50 -14.07 34.76
C LEU A 27 8.84 -13.80 36.22
N THR A 28 9.97 -13.12 36.46
CA THR A 28 10.23 -12.48 37.75
C THR A 28 9.46 -11.18 37.80
N ILE A 29 8.39 -11.15 38.59
CA ILE A 29 7.66 -9.91 38.90
C ILE A 29 8.14 -9.37 40.22
N THR A 30 8.85 -8.24 40.17
CA THR A 30 9.34 -7.57 41.38
C THR A 30 8.41 -6.43 41.73
N THR A 31 7.91 -6.44 42.97
CA THR A 31 7.11 -5.35 43.52
C THR A 31 7.86 -4.66 44.64
N VAL A 32 8.13 -3.38 44.47
CA VAL A 32 8.75 -2.53 45.51
C VAL A 32 7.74 -1.47 45.90
N ASN A 33 7.52 -1.28 47.20
CA ASN A 33 6.66 -0.22 47.73
C ASN A 33 7.54 0.82 48.45
N LYS A 34 7.70 2.01 47.87
CA LYS A 34 8.51 3.08 48.48
C LYS A 34 7.63 4.20 49.00
N LYS A 35 7.69 4.47 50.32
CA LYS A 35 7.01 5.62 50.94
C LYS A 35 7.70 6.91 50.51
N LEU A 36 6.92 7.91 50.09
CA LEU A 36 7.41 9.26 49.81
C LEU A 36 7.45 10.09 51.10
N THR A 37 8.45 10.96 51.23
CA THR A 37 8.60 11.85 52.39
C THR A 37 7.46 12.86 52.45
N GLY A 38 6.87 13.07 53.65
CA GLY A 38 5.88 14.12 53.92
C GLY A 38 4.44 13.82 53.48
N VAL A 39 4.18 12.81 52.65
CA VAL A 39 2.83 12.43 52.19
C VAL A 39 2.66 10.91 52.31
N ASN A 40 1.47 10.42 52.69
CA ASN A 40 1.14 8.99 52.74
C ASN A 40 0.97 8.39 51.32
N ASN A 41 1.97 8.58 50.46
CA ASN A 41 2.00 8.09 49.08
C ASN A 41 3.05 7.01 48.93
N TYR A 42 2.79 6.08 48.02
CA TYR A 42 3.64 4.94 47.72
C TYR A 42 3.91 4.84 46.23
N ILE A 43 5.11 4.41 45.86
CA ILE A 43 5.38 4.00 44.49
C ILE A 43 5.25 2.48 44.41
N LEU A 44 4.45 2.00 43.46
CA LEU A 44 4.33 0.60 43.06
C LEU A 44 5.13 0.39 41.77
N TYR A 45 6.06 -0.55 41.80
CA TYR A 45 6.78 -1.04 40.61
C TYR A 45 6.27 -2.42 40.24
N VAL A 46 6.03 -2.67 38.96
CA VAL A 46 5.81 -4.02 38.43
C VAL A 46 6.71 -4.18 37.24
N GLU A 47 7.65 -5.13 37.32
CA GLU A 47 8.65 -5.38 36.28
C GLU A 47 8.53 -6.81 35.75
N ILE A 48 8.89 -6.99 34.49
CA ILE A 48 9.08 -8.28 33.84
C ILE A 48 10.44 -8.30 33.12
N ASN A 49 11.14 -9.43 33.15
CA ASN A 49 12.34 -9.62 32.33
C ASN A 49 11.98 -9.74 30.83
N GLY A 50 12.67 -8.96 29.99
CA GLY A 50 12.46 -8.92 28.54
C GLY A 50 11.80 -7.64 28.02
N LYS A 51 12.02 -7.36 26.74
CA LYS A 51 11.49 -6.18 26.01
C LYS A 51 10.83 -6.58 24.68
N ASN A 52 10.00 -7.62 24.72
CA ASN A 52 9.27 -8.14 23.55
C ASN A 52 7.74 -7.98 23.72
N ILE A 53 6.98 -8.25 22.65
CA ILE A 53 5.51 -8.08 22.64
C ILE A 53 4.82 -9.01 23.65
N SER A 54 5.31 -10.22 23.85
CA SER A 54 4.75 -11.16 24.84
C SER A 54 4.86 -10.61 26.26
N CYS A 55 6.02 -10.06 26.61
CA CYS A 55 6.24 -9.39 27.89
C CYS A 55 5.33 -8.15 28.05
N ALA A 56 5.22 -7.33 27.01
CA ALA A 56 4.37 -6.14 27.01
C ALA A 56 2.89 -6.49 27.15
N LYS A 57 2.43 -7.55 26.48
CA LYS A 57 1.05 -8.04 26.61
C LYS A 57 0.72 -8.40 28.06
N ILE A 58 1.61 -9.14 28.73
CA ILE A 58 1.39 -9.56 30.12
C ILE A 58 1.34 -8.35 31.04
N LEU A 59 2.30 -7.44 30.95
CA LEU A 59 2.31 -6.23 31.76
C LEU A 59 1.15 -5.28 31.47
N SER A 60 0.74 -5.12 30.20
CA SER A 60 -0.43 -4.33 29.84
C SER A 60 -1.70 -4.88 30.47
N LYS A 61 -1.86 -6.20 30.53
CA LYS A 61 -3.01 -6.82 31.22
C LYS A 61 -2.95 -6.60 32.74
N ILE A 62 -1.78 -6.75 33.34
CA ILE A 62 -1.59 -6.50 34.77
C ILE A 62 -1.88 -5.01 35.10
N ALA A 63 -1.45 -4.08 34.25
CA ALA A 63 -1.76 -2.66 34.38
C ALA A 63 -3.27 -2.40 34.39
N GLU A 64 -4.00 -2.95 33.41
CA GLU A 64 -5.47 -2.85 33.34
C GLU A 64 -6.15 -3.39 34.61
N GLU A 65 -5.72 -4.54 35.13
CA GLU A 65 -6.27 -5.14 36.34
C GLU A 65 -5.96 -4.31 37.61
N ILE A 66 -4.74 -3.76 37.72
CA ILE A 66 -4.36 -2.84 38.81
C ILE A 66 -5.24 -1.59 38.77
N GLU A 67 -5.34 -0.95 37.62
CA GLU A 67 -6.11 0.28 37.43
C GLU A 67 -7.60 0.05 37.70
N HIS A 68 -8.15 -1.08 37.28
CA HIS A 68 -9.51 -1.47 37.59
C HIS A 68 -9.76 -1.52 39.10
N ILE A 69 -8.91 -2.22 39.86
CA ILE A 69 -9.04 -2.34 41.32
C ILE A 69 -8.89 -0.98 42.02
N LEU A 70 -7.91 -0.17 41.62
CA LEU A 70 -7.70 1.16 42.19
C LEU A 70 -8.91 2.07 41.94
N ASN A 71 -9.49 2.02 40.74
CA ASN A 71 -10.70 2.78 40.39
C ASN A 71 -11.93 2.30 41.17
N GLU A 72 -12.16 0.99 41.26
CA GLU A 72 -13.28 0.42 42.02
C GLU A 72 -13.24 0.83 43.50
N LYS A 73 -12.03 0.84 44.09
CA LYS A 73 -11.83 1.25 45.48
C LYS A 73 -11.68 2.76 45.66
N LYS A 74 -11.80 3.54 44.59
CA LYS A 74 -11.67 5.01 44.58
C LYS A 74 -10.35 5.50 45.17
N ILE A 75 -9.29 4.73 44.95
CA ILE A 75 -7.94 5.06 45.41
C ILE A 75 -7.32 6.02 44.39
N THR A 76 -6.80 7.15 44.86
CA THR A 76 -6.12 8.11 43.98
C THR A 76 -4.76 7.56 43.56
N TYR A 77 -4.50 7.51 42.25
CA TYR A 77 -3.23 7.11 41.69
C TYR A 77 -2.86 7.93 40.44
N TYR A 78 -1.57 7.91 40.08
CA TYR A 78 -1.08 8.36 38.78
C TYR A 78 -0.09 7.35 38.24
N GLN A 79 -0.17 7.06 36.93
CA GLN A 79 0.82 6.25 36.24
C GLN A 79 2.04 7.14 35.92
N LEU A 80 3.23 6.67 36.30
CA LEU A 80 4.49 7.39 36.09
C LEU A 80 5.24 6.87 34.86
N THR A 81 5.19 5.55 34.64
CA THR A 81 5.89 4.88 33.54
C THR A 81 5.01 3.76 32.99
N ASP A 82 4.91 3.69 31.66
CA ASP A 82 4.30 2.58 30.91
C ASP A 82 5.22 2.12 29.78
N GLU A 83 6.15 1.22 30.07
CA GLU A 83 7.04 0.67 29.03
C GLU A 83 6.34 -0.26 28.02
N PRO A 84 5.31 -1.06 28.37
CA PRO A 84 4.47 -1.76 27.40
C PRO A 84 3.87 -0.86 26.32
N SER A 85 3.16 0.21 26.72
CA SER A 85 2.56 1.19 25.82
C SER A 85 3.62 1.81 24.90
N ASN A 86 4.76 2.21 25.46
CA ASN A 86 5.89 2.72 24.70
C ASN A 86 6.43 1.73 23.65
N LEU A 87 6.48 0.43 23.97
CA LEU A 87 6.88 -0.59 23.00
C LEU A 87 5.85 -0.70 21.86
N PHE A 88 4.56 -0.67 22.17
CA PHE A 88 3.49 -0.72 21.18
C PHE A 88 3.54 0.49 20.24
N ALA A 89 3.68 1.71 20.78
CA ALA A 89 3.88 2.93 20.00
C ALA A 89 5.07 2.81 19.04
N LYS A 90 6.23 2.35 19.54
CA LYS A 90 7.43 2.11 18.70
C LYS A 90 7.22 1.09 17.59
N LYS A 91 6.33 0.12 17.78
CA LYS A 91 6.01 -0.92 16.78
C LYS A 91 4.95 -0.47 15.78
N LEU A 92 4.04 0.43 16.17
CA LEU A 92 3.05 1.03 15.28
C LEU A 92 3.62 2.16 14.44
N TYR A 93 4.59 2.92 14.97
CA TYR A 93 5.15 4.10 14.30
C TYR A 93 5.59 3.83 12.85
N PRO A 94 6.35 2.77 12.52
CA PRO A 94 6.72 2.49 11.13
C PRO A 94 5.51 2.24 10.21
N LEU A 95 4.45 1.59 10.72
CA LEU A 95 3.24 1.32 9.95
C LEU A 95 2.45 2.61 9.67
N VAL A 96 2.42 3.53 10.65
CA VAL A 96 1.84 4.86 10.48
C VAL A 96 2.64 5.67 9.45
N CYS A 97 3.97 5.68 9.54
CA CYS A 97 4.81 6.36 8.56
C CYS A 97 4.59 5.81 7.15
N GLU A 98 4.59 4.49 7.00
CA GLU A 98 4.32 3.83 5.71
C GLU A 98 2.95 4.23 5.15
N PHE A 99 1.91 4.25 6.00
CA PHE A 99 0.58 4.72 5.63
C PHE A 99 0.61 6.16 5.12
N GLU A 100 1.19 7.08 5.89
CA GLU A 100 1.24 8.51 5.54
C GLU A 100 1.99 8.72 4.22
N THR A 101 3.15 8.07 4.05
CA THR A 101 3.95 8.19 2.84
C THR A 101 3.20 7.67 1.62
N LYS A 102 2.57 6.49 1.73
CA LYS A 102 1.81 5.91 0.61
C LYS A 102 0.56 6.70 0.27
N LEU A 103 -0.19 7.17 1.27
CA LEU A 103 -1.38 7.99 1.02
C LEU A 103 -0.98 9.32 0.35
N ARG A 104 0.10 9.96 0.80
CA ARG A 104 0.63 11.17 0.15
C ARG A 104 1.01 10.92 -1.30
N LYS A 105 1.69 9.81 -1.58
CA LYS A 105 2.04 9.40 -2.93
C LYS A 105 0.80 9.23 -3.81
N LEU A 106 -0.22 8.55 -3.31
CA LEU A 106 -1.49 8.32 -4.02
C LEU A 106 -2.17 9.64 -4.37
N VAL A 107 -2.24 10.56 -3.42
CA VAL A 107 -2.85 11.87 -3.64
C VAL A 107 -2.01 12.73 -4.57
N TYR A 108 -0.68 12.71 -4.47
CA TYR A 108 0.18 13.41 -5.41
C TYR A 108 -0.05 12.95 -6.86
N TYR A 109 -0.21 11.64 -7.08
CA TYR A 109 -0.55 11.14 -8.41
C TYR A 109 -1.90 11.65 -8.89
N ALA A 110 -2.93 11.59 -8.04
CA ALA A 110 -4.24 12.08 -8.41
C ALA A 110 -4.27 13.61 -8.66
N LEU A 111 -3.42 14.39 -7.98
CA LEU A 111 -3.35 15.85 -8.16
C LEU A 111 -2.47 16.28 -9.35
N PHE A 112 -1.68 15.39 -9.93
CA PHE A 112 -0.63 15.76 -10.90
C PHE A 112 -1.18 16.20 -12.26
N ASP A 113 -2.19 15.49 -12.78
CA ASP A 113 -2.82 15.81 -14.06
C ASP A 113 -4.35 15.94 -13.90
N LEU A 114 -4.76 16.92 -13.09
CA LEU A 114 -6.17 17.22 -12.91
C LEU A 114 -6.68 18.09 -14.05
N ASP A 115 -7.88 17.76 -14.54
CA ASP A 115 -8.64 18.69 -15.36
C ASP A 115 -8.94 20.00 -14.61
N LYS A 116 -9.40 21.01 -15.36
CA LYS A 116 -9.66 22.34 -14.82
C LYS A 116 -10.70 22.34 -13.70
N GLU A 117 -11.75 21.54 -13.83
CA GLU A 117 -12.86 21.48 -12.87
C GLU A 117 -12.41 20.83 -11.55
N ALA A 118 -11.70 19.70 -11.65
CA ALA A 118 -11.10 19.02 -10.52
C ALA A 118 -10.03 19.88 -9.82
N SER A 119 -9.24 20.63 -10.59
CA SER A 119 -8.24 21.57 -10.06
C SER A 119 -8.87 22.69 -9.24
N GLU A 120 -9.97 23.30 -9.72
CA GLU A 120 -10.68 24.37 -9.02
C GLU A 120 -11.20 23.91 -7.64
N VAL A 121 -11.69 22.67 -7.56
CA VAL A 121 -12.22 22.07 -6.32
C VAL A 121 -11.09 21.78 -5.33
N ALA A 122 -9.98 21.21 -5.81
CA ALA A 122 -8.80 21.01 -4.98
C ALA A 122 -8.32 22.35 -4.40
N ILE A 123 -8.19 23.38 -5.23
CA ILE A 123 -7.79 24.72 -4.80
C ILE A 123 -8.74 25.31 -3.75
N ASP A 124 -10.06 25.14 -3.92
CA ASP A 124 -11.03 25.63 -2.95
C ASP A 124 -10.86 24.95 -1.58
N GLN A 125 -10.72 23.61 -1.57
CA GLN A 125 -10.47 22.88 -0.32
C GLN A 125 -9.16 23.31 0.35
N LEU A 126 -8.10 23.56 -0.43
CA LEU A 126 -6.81 24.05 0.07
C LEU A 126 -6.93 25.42 0.74
N LYS A 127 -7.71 26.35 0.17
CA LYS A 127 -7.98 27.67 0.77
C LYS A 127 -8.60 27.55 2.16
N GLN A 128 -9.44 26.53 2.38
CA GLN A 128 -10.20 26.33 3.60
C GLN A 128 -9.38 25.72 4.77
N ILE A 129 -8.28 25.01 4.49
CA ILE A 129 -7.55 24.24 5.51
C ILE A 129 -6.55 25.07 6.30
N LYS A 130 -6.02 26.19 5.75
CA LYS A 130 -5.14 27.08 6.52
C LYS A 130 -4.86 28.43 5.86
N LYS A 131 -5.74 29.44 5.95
CA LYS A 131 -5.45 30.86 5.53
C LYS A 131 -4.73 31.01 4.17
N TYR A 132 -4.84 30.02 3.30
CA TYR A 132 -4.22 29.95 1.99
C TYR A 132 -5.11 30.66 0.97
N SER A 133 -5.84 31.69 1.42
CA SER A 133 -6.85 32.40 0.65
C SER A 133 -6.31 33.03 -0.64
N LYS A 134 -4.98 33.11 -0.78
CA LYS A 134 -4.28 33.59 -1.97
C LYS A 134 -3.80 32.48 -2.93
N ILE A 135 -4.11 31.21 -2.68
CA ILE A 135 -3.77 30.11 -3.61
C ILE A 135 -4.65 30.24 -4.87
N THR A 136 -4.01 30.36 -6.03
CA THR A 136 -4.66 30.41 -7.35
C THR A 136 -4.37 29.17 -8.21
N HIS A 137 -3.48 28.30 -7.78
CA HIS A 137 -3.04 27.08 -8.45
C HIS A 137 -2.70 26.01 -7.41
N ILE A 138 -2.80 24.73 -7.75
CA ILE A 138 -2.34 23.65 -6.86
C ILE A 138 -0.84 23.86 -6.60
N PRO A 139 -0.37 23.95 -5.35
CA PRO A 139 1.04 24.21 -5.10
C PRO A 139 1.92 23.08 -5.64
N THR A 140 2.88 23.44 -6.49
CA THR A 140 3.79 22.52 -7.18
C THR A 140 4.96 22.03 -6.32
N GLU A 141 5.32 22.74 -5.24
CA GLU A 141 6.43 22.36 -4.35
C GLU A 141 5.93 21.77 -3.03
N ASN A 142 6.14 20.46 -2.82
CA ASN A 142 6.11 19.75 -1.53
C ASN A 142 4.95 20.14 -0.58
N TYR A 143 3.80 20.56 -1.11
CA TYR A 143 2.72 21.09 -0.28
C TYR A 143 2.15 20.02 0.64
N LEU A 144 1.92 18.81 0.11
CA LEU A 144 1.48 17.71 0.95
C LEU A 144 2.53 17.41 2.01
N GLU A 145 3.83 17.44 1.70
CA GLU A 145 4.89 17.23 2.71
C GLU A 145 4.80 18.22 3.89
N ARG A 146 4.43 19.48 3.64
CA ARG A 146 4.42 20.56 4.65
C ARG A 146 3.16 20.59 5.52
N ILE A 147 2.09 19.90 5.13
CA ILE A 147 0.87 19.78 5.95
C ILE A 147 0.92 18.55 6.84
N THR A 148 0.37 18.65 8.04
CA THR A 148 0.24 17.51 8.97
C THR A 148 -0.72 16.47 8.42
N LEU A 149 -0.64 15.20 8.88
CA LEU A 149 -1.63 14.19 8.49
C LEU A 149 -3.07 14.61 8.89
N GLY A 150 -3.24 15.39 9.95
CA GLY A 150 -4.56 15.89 10.35
C GLY A 150 -5.14 16.85 9.30
N GLU A 151 -4.35 17.81 8.86
CA GLU A 151 -4.71 18.71 7.76
C GLU A 151 -4.92 17.96 6.44
N PHE A 152 -4.15 16.89 6.23
CA PHE A 152 -4.27 16.04 5.06
C PHE A 152 -5.57 15.21 5.06
N PHE A 153 -5.99 14.70 6.22
CA PHE A 153 -7.30 14.08 6.36
C PHE A 153 -8.42 15.11 6.16
N SER A 154 -8.28 16.32 6.70
CA SER A 154 -9.24 17.39 6.40
C SER A 154 -9.28 17.73 4.92
N PHE A 155 -8.16 17.71 4.21
CA PHE A 155 -8.12 17.88 2.76
C PHE A 155 -8.94 16.82 2.02
N LEU A 156 -8.77 15.56 2.39
CA LEU A 156 -9.42 14.47 1.67
C LEU A 156 -10.90 14.28 2.05
N PHE A 157 -11.23 14.44 3.34
CA PHE A 157 -12.51 13.99 3.91
C PHE A 157 -13.34 15.08 4.59
N ASP A 158 -12.81 16.29 4.87
CA ASP A 158 -13.67 17.34 5.45
C ASP A 158 -14.77 17.68 4.43
N ASN A 159 -16.00 17.61 4.91
CA ASN A 159 -17.19 17.92 4.13
C ASN A 159 -17.94 19.11 4.74
N ARG A 160 -17.25 20.24 4.85
CA ARG A 160 -17.82 21.45 5.48
C ARG A 160 -19.03 21.98 4.72
N TYR A 161 -19.01 21.89 3.39
CA TYR A 161 -20.14 22.25 2.55
C TYR A 161 -21.40 21.45 2.92
N PHE A 162 -21.30 20.13 3.03
CA PHE A 162 -22.41 19.30 3.50
C PHE A 162 -22.85 19.69 4.91
N ILE A 163 -21.91 19.93 5.84
CA ILE A 163 -22.25 20.31 7.22
C ILE A 163 -23.01 21.65 7.25
N ASP A 164 -22.55 22.64 6.49
CA ASP A 164 -23.15 23.97 6.47
C ASP A 164 -24.50 23.95 5.74
N GLU A 165 -24.62 23.23 4.63
CA GLU A 165 -25.88 23.02 3.92
C GLU A 165 -26.89 22.24 4.79
N ALA A 166 -26.42 21.22 5.51
CA ALA A 166 -27.26 20.45 6.43
C ALA A 166 -27.74 21.33 7.59
N LYS A 167 -26.87 22.15 8.19
CA LYS A 167 -27.25 23.12 9.22
C LYS A 167 -28.26 24.14 8.70
N GLU A 168 -28.06 24.68 7.50
CA GLU A 168 -28.96 25.67 6.92
C GLU A 168 -30.34 25.06 6.63
N LYS A 169 -30.38 23.92 5.92
CA LYS A 169 -31.62 23.23 5.58
C LYS A 169 -32.39 22.77 6.81
N THR A 170 -31.70 22.28 7.84
CA THR A 170 -32.36 21.88 9.10
C THR A 170 -32.83 23.07 9.92
N LYS A 171 -32.03 24.16 10.01
CA LYS A 171 -32.40 25.39 10.72
C LYS A 171 -33.65 26.04 10.13
N ASN A 172 -33.76 26.07 8.81
CA ASN A 172 -34.93 26.66 8.11
C ASN A 172 -36.24 25.93 8.43
N ILE A 173 -36.17 24.65 8.82
CA ILE A 173 -37.34 23.82 9.13
C ILE A 173 -37.66 23.87 10.63
N VAL A 174 -36.64 23.93 11.49
CA VAL A 174 -36.82 24.04 12.95
C VAL A 174 -37.33 25.42 13.37
N ASN A 175 -37.00 26.48 12.62
CA ASN A 175 -37.50 27.83 12.85
C ASN A 175 -38.93 28.05 12.34
N ASP A 176 -39.52 27.06 11.65
CA ASP A 176 -40.93 27.05 11.26
C ASP A 176 -41.74 26.63 12.50
N ILE A 177 -42.15 27.63 13.30
CA ILE A 177 -42.68 27.50 14.68
C ILE A 177 -43.85 26.49 14.80
N ASP A 178 -44.55 26.22 13.69
CA ASP A 178 -45.71 25.32 13.65
C ASP A 178 -45.38 23.87 13.19
N LYS A 179 -44.12 23.54 12.86
CA LYS A 179 -43.74 22.19 12.42
C LYS A 179 -43.12 21.35 13.53
N THR A 180 -43.79 20.25 13.86
CA THR A 180 -43.16 19.13 14.57
C THR A 180 -42.34 18.32 13.58
N VAL A 181 -41.01 18.45 13.65
CA VAL A 181 -40.10 17.72 12.75
C VAL A 181 -39.78 16.36 13.35
N THR A 182 -40.02 15.29 12.60
CA THR A 182 -39.67 13.93 13.00
C THR A 182 -38.22 13.59 12.64
N LYS A 183 -37.63 12.60 13.34
CA LYS A 183 -36.30 12.08 13.01
C LYS A 183 -36.20 11.65 11.53
N LYS A 184 -37.26 11.03 11.01
CA LYS A 184 -37.30 10.51 9.64
C LYS A 184 -37.18 11.65 8.62
N GLU A 185 -37.91 12.74 8.83
CA GLU A 185 -37.85 13.91 7.93
C GLU A 185 -36.45 14.55 7.94
N LEU A 186 -35.81 14.67 9.11
CA LEU A 186 -34.42 15.15 9.19
C LEU A 186 -33.45 14.25 8.42
N GLN A 187 -33.59 12.93 8.53
CA GLN A 187 -32.77 11.98 7.77
C GLN A 187 -32.99 12.15 6.26
N GLU A 188 -34.24 12.21 5.80
CA GLU A 188 -34.55 12.40 4.36
C GLU A 188 -33.98 13.71 3.79
N ILE A 189 -33.88 14.76 4.60
CA ILE A 189 -33.25 16.02 4.18
C ILE A 189 -31.75 15.86 4.04
N ILE A 190 -31.11 15.26 5.05
CA ILE A 190 -29.66 15.02 5.07
C ILE A 190 -29.26 14.09 3.93
N ASP A 191 -30.03 13.03 3.67
CA ASP A 191 -29.78 12.05 2.61
C ASP A 191 -29.84 12.67 1.21
N LYS A 192 -30.55 13.79 1.03
CA LYS A 192 -30.61 14.55 -0.24
C LYS A 192 -29.44 15.50 -0.44
N ILE A 193 -28.60 15.73 0.57
CA ILE A 193 -27.43 16.61 0.45
C ILE A 193 -26.29 15.79 -0.10
N GLU A 194 -25.77 16.21 -1.25
CA GLU A 194 -24.65 15.53 -1.86
C GLU A 194 -23.36 15.82 -1.10
N GLU A 195 -22.70 14.78 -0.63
CA GLU A 195 -21.33 14.91 -0.12
C GLU A 195 -20.36 15.28 -1.24
N LYS A 196 -19.57 16.34 -1.03
CA LYS A 196 -18.61 16.89 -2.01
C LYS A 196 -17.18 16.88 -1.47
N THR A 197 -16.71 15.72 -1.00
CA THR A 197 -15.33 15.58 -0.54
C THR A 197 -14.37 15.45 -1.72
N ILE A 198 -13.11 15.87 -1.53
CA ILE A 198 -12.03 15.60 -2.50
C ILE A 198 -11.93 14.10 -2.77
N TRP A 199 -12.07 13.28 -1.72
CA TRP A 199 -12.13 11.84 -1.86
C TRP A 199 -13.20 11.40 -2.87
N LYS A 200 -14.45 11.83 -2.66
CA LYS A 200 -15.57 11.39 -3.49
C LYS A 200 -15.43 11.84 -4.94
N ARG A 201 -14.85 13.01 -5.17
CA ARG A 201 -14.72 13.58 -6.52
C ARG A 201 -13.54 13.01 -7.32
N LEU A 202 -12.39 12.80 -6.67
CA LEU A 202 -11.16 12.40 -7.39
C LEU A 202 -10.84 10.91 -7.25
N PHE A 203 -11.35 10.24 -6.21
CA PHE A 203 -10.90 8.90 -5.83
C PHE A 203 -12.01 7.86 -5.82
N ALA A 204 -13.28 8.21 -5.55
CA ALA A 204 -14.32 7.20 -5.31
C ALA A 204 -14.65 6.32 -6.53
N GLU A 205 -14.60 6.88 -7.75
CA GLU A 205 -14.83 6.07 -8.96
C GLU A 205 -13.66 5.12 -9.24
N ILE A 206 -12.43 5.61 -9.05
CA ILE A 206 -11.18 4.88 -9.36
C ILE A 206 -10.89 3.83 -8.28
N PHE A 207 -11.22 4.12 -7.03
CA PHE A 207 -10.84 3.35 -5.84
C PHE A 207 -12.07 2.92 -5.03
N SER A 208 -13.12 2.46 -5.71
CA SER A 208 -14.38 2.04 -5.09
C SER A 208 -14.25 0.86 -4.11
N ASP A 209 -13.22 0.02 -4.27
CA ASP A 209 -12.90 -1.08 -3.37
C ASP A 209 -12.00 -0.70 -2.19
N PHE A 210 -11.56 0.56 -2.10
CA PHE A 210 -10.63 1.01 -1.08
C PHE A 210 -11.33 1.33 0.24
N SER A 211 -10.85 0.77 1.35
CA SER A 211 -11.55 0.88 2.64
C SER A 211 -11.28 2.18 3.39
N LEU A 212 -10.31 3.00 2.96
CA LEU A 212 -9.88 4.21 3.65
C LEU A 212 -11.03 5.16 4.05
N PRO A 213 -12.02 5.46 3.20
CA PRO A 213 -13.12 6.38 3.57
C PRO A 213 -13.91 5.90 4.77
N ASN A 214 -13.98 4.59 4.99
CA ASN A 214 -14.74 4.01 6.10
C ASN A 214 -13.94 3.99 7.41
N ILE A 215 -12.60 3.99 7.33
CA ILE A 215 -11.72 3.78 8.50
C ILE A 215 -10.78 4.96 8.80
N HIS A 216 -10.86 6.05 8.04
CA HIS A 216 -9.94 7.19 8.14
C HIS A 216 -9.92 7.79 9.56
N ARG A 217 -11.06 7.79 10.27
CA ARG A 217 -11.15 8.29 11.64
C ARG A 217 -10.40 7.40 12.64
N GLU A 218 -10.55 6.07 12.55
CA GLU A 218 -9.78 5.18 13.40
C GLU A 218 -8.28 5.30 13.16
N ILE A 219 -7.85 5.49 11.90
CA ILE A 219 -6.44 5.73 11.57
C ILE A 219 -5.96 7.06 12.16
N PHE A 220 -6.76 8.12 12.07
CA PHE A 220 -6.43 9.42 12.67
C PHE A 220 -6.21 9.31 14.19
N PHE A 221 -7.10 8.65 14.92
CA PHE A 221 -6.94 8.43 16.36
C PHE A 221 -5.70 7.59 16.66
N THR A 222 -5.52 6.48 15.95
CA THR A 222 -4.34 5.60 16.09
C THR A 222 -3.04 6.37 15.90
N ARG A 223 -2.96 7.21 14.87
CA ARG A 223 -1.78 8.05 14.63
C ARG A 223 -1.55 9.02 15.78
N ASN A 224 -2.60 9.65 16.31
CA ASN A 224 -2.46 10.60 17.41
C ASN A 224 -1.96 9.90 18.66
N ASP A 225 -2.49 8.72 18.97
CA ASP A 225 -2.05 7.93 20.12
C ASP A 225 -0.56 7.57 20.02
N VAL A 226 -0.10 7.17 18.82
CA VAL A 226 1.30 6.85 18.56
C VAL A 226 2.20 8.09 18.63
N MET A 227 1.81 9.19 17.99
CA MET A 227 2.65 10.40 17.86
C MET A 227 2.72 11.24 19.14
N HIS A 228 1.65 11.23 19.94
CA HIS A 228 1.59 11.95 21.21
C HIS A 228 1.88 11.05 22.42
N PHE A 229 2.30 9.80 22.19
CA PHE A 229 2.62 8.82 23.23
C PHE A 229 1.49 8.66 24.26
N HIS A 230 0.25 8.61 23.77
CA HIS A 230 -0.88 8.25 24.63
C HIS A 230 -0.74 6.80 25.10
N ASN A 231 -1.50 6.44 26.15
CA ASN A 231 -1.52 5.07 26.61
C ASN A 231 -2.16 4.16 25.55
N ILE A 232 -1.44 3.11 25.14
CA ILE A 232 -1.87 2.13 24.15
C ILE A 232 -1.90 0.77 24.86
N THR A 233 -3.10 0.20 25.00
CA THR A 233 -3.22 -1.16 25.53
C THR A 233 -2.78 -2.19 24.49
N HIS A 234 -2.54 -3.43 24.92
CA HIS A 234 -2.27 -4.52 23.97
C HIS A 234 -3.44 -4.75 23.00
N LYS A 235 -4.70 -4.54 23.44
CA LYS A 235 -5.89 -4.67 22.59
C LYS A 235 -5.90 -3.59 21.50
N ASP A 236 -5.60 -2.35 21.88
CA ASP A 236 -5.52 -1.23 20.94
C ASP A 236 -4.38 -1.43 19.94
N TYR A 237 -3.22 -1.89 20.43
CA TYR A 237 -2.09 -2.27 19.58
C TYR A 237 -2.45 -3.31 18.52
N GLN A 238 -3.14 -4.39 18.91
CA GLN A 238 -3.54 -5.45 17.97
C GLN A 238 -4.52 -4.94 16.91
N LYS A 239 -5.52 -4.16 17.33
CA LYS A 239 -6.49 -3.54 16.43
C LYS A 239 -5.81 -2.60 15.45
N ALA A 240 -4.99 -1.68 15.96
CA ALA A 240 -4.23 -0.70 15.19
C ALA A 240 -3.27 -1.38 14.21
N SER A 241 -2.48 -2.37 14.64
CA SER A 241 -1.50 -3.04 13.78
C SER A 241 -2.18 -3.80 12.64
N THR A 242 -3.28 -4.50 12.93
CA THR A 242 -4.05 -5.22 11.90
C THR A 242 -4.63 -4.27 10.87
N MET A 243 -5.24 -3.18 11.35
CA MET A 243 -5.83 -2.13 10.51
C MET A 243 -4.78 -1.46 9.62
N LEU A 244 -3.66 -0.99 10.21
CA LEU A 244 -2.59 -0.31 9.48
C LEU A 244 -1.93 -1.22 8.44
N ARG A 245 -1.70 -2.50 8.75
CA ARG A 245 -1.17 -3.47 7.77
C ARG A 245 -2.14 -3.70 6.62
N LYS A 246 -3.44 -3.80 6.92
CA LYS A 246 -4.47 -3.98 5.90
C LYS A 246 -4.49 -2.77 4.96
N ILE A 247 -4.59 -1.56 5.51
CA ILE A 247 -4.69 -0.35 4.70
C ILE A 247 -3.40 -0.05 3.92
N ASN A 248 -2.22 -0.37 4.47
CA ASN A 248 -0.95 -0.23 3.74
C ASN A 248 -0.87 -1.17 2.53
N LYS A 249 -1.43 -2.38 2.64
CA LYS A 249 -1.53 -3.31 1.51
C LYS A 249 -2.55 -2.84 0.48
N GLU A 250 -3.69 -2.34 0.93
CA GLU A 250 -4.69 -1.75 0.03
C GLU A 250 -4.09 -0.55 -0.71
N LEU A 251 -3.32 0.32 -0.03
CA LEU A 251 -2.60 1.43 -0.67
C LEU A 251 -1.59 0.96 -1.71
N ASP A 252 -0.85 -0.12 -1.47
CA ASP A 252 0.04 -0.71 -2.48
C ASP A 252 -0.75 -1.12 -3.72
N ILE A 253 -1.85 -1.84 -3.54
CA ILE A 253 -2.73 -2.27 -4.65
C ILE A 253 -3.27 -1.06 -5.41
N GLN A 254 -3.74 -0.02 -4.72
CA GLN A 254 -4.29 1.16 -5.37
C GLN A 254 -3.23 2.00 -6.07
N LEU A 255 -2.02 2.09 -5.52
CA LEU A 255 -0.89 2.73 -6.19
C LEU A 255 -0.51 1.95 -7.45
N ASP A 256 -0.49 0.61 -7.39
CA ASP A 256 -0.21 -0.22 -8.55
C ASP A 256 -1.28 -0.07 -9.63
N LYS A 257 -2.57 -0.04 -9.27
CA LYS A 257 -3.67 0.22 -10.22
C LYS A 257 -3.64 1.63 -10.80
N GLY A 258 -3.43 2.65 -9.97
CA GLY A 258 -3.44 4.06 -10.37
C GLY A 258 -2.28 4.42 -11.31
N ILE A 259 -1.13 3.76 -11.19
CA ILE A 259 0.00 3.91 -12.12
C ILE A 259 -0.30 3.29 -13.50
N ILE A 260 -1.26 2.36 -13.59
CA ILE A 260 -1.60 1.62 -14.83
C ILE A 260 -2.65 2.36 -15.67
N LEU A 261 -3.50 3.21 -15.08
CA LEU A 261 -4.65 3.81 -15.76
C LEU A 261 -4.30 4.86 -16.83
N GLU A 262 -3.10 5.45 -16.81
CA GLU A 262 -2.62 6.34 -17.89
C GLU A 262 -1.53 5.72 -18.78
N LYS A 263 -0.90 4.62 -18.35
CA LYS A 263 0.17 3.95 -19.12
C LYS A 263 -0.32 2.80 -20.00
N THR A 264 -1.62 2.76 -20.33
CA THR A 264 -2.21 1.64 -21.08
C THR A 264 -3.04 2.05 -22.28
N THR A 265 -2.43 2.82 -23.19
CA THR A 265 -2.64 2.57 -24.63
C THR A 265 -1.37 2.36 -25.43
N GLU A 266 -0.17 2.66 -24.93
CA GLU A 266 1.05 2.56 -25.78
C GLU A 266 2.26 1.78 -25.22
N ASN A 267 2.28 1.30 -23.95
CA ASN A 267 3.51 0.69 -23.40
C ASN A 267 3.34 -0.68 -22.70
N VAL A 268 2.28 -1.42 -23.02
CA VAL A 268 2.09 -2.82 -22.55
C VAL A 268 3.19 -3.76 -23.07
N GLU A 269 3.87 -3.40 -24.17
CA GLU A 269 4.91 -4.24 -24.79
C GLU A 269 6.25 -4.26 -24.02
N ILE A 270 6.61 -3.20 -23.30
CA ILE A 270 7.93 -3.13 -22.61
C ILE A 270 7.85 -3.70 -21.20
N ILE A 271 6.74 -3.49 -20.49
CA ILE A 271 6.56 -3.99 -19.12
C ILE A 271 6.37 -5.51 -19.12
N SER A 272 5.67 -6.09 -20.12
CA SER A 272 5.53 -7.54 -20.23
C SER A 272 6.88 -8.25 -20.40
N ALA A 273 7.81 -7.68 -21.16
CA ALA A 273 9.18 -8.20 -21.30
C ALA A 273 10.00 -8.07 -20.00
N GLN A 274 9.86 -6.98 -19.26
CA GLN A 274 10.59 -6.75 -18.00
C GLN A 274 10.00 -7.56 -16.82
N TYR A 275 8.69 -7.77 -16.81
CA TYR A 275 8.01 -8.68 -15.89
C TYR A 275 8.34 -10.14 -16.23
N ALA A 276 8.47 -10.50 -17.51
CA ALA A 276 8.95 -11.81 -17.94
C ALA A 276 10.40 -12.05 -17.50
N MET A 277 11.29 -11.06 -17.62
CA MET A 277 12.69 -11.15 -17.18
C MET A 277 12.81 -11.38 -15.67
N SER A 278 12.05 -10.62 -14.86
CA SER A 278 12.05 -10.77 -13.40
C SER A 278 11.35 -12.04 -12.91
N SER A 279 10.37 -12.54 -13.67
CA SER A 279 9.72 -13.83 -13.42
C SER A 279 10.63 -15.00 -13.80
N PHE A 280 11.45 -14.85 -14.84
CA PHE A 280 12.48 -15.81 -15.23
C PHE A 280 13.60 -15.87 -14.19
N GLU A 281 14.05 -14.74 -13.64
CA GLU A 281 14.98 -14.70 -12.50
C GLU A 281 14.40 -15.37 -11.25
N LYS A 282 13.11 -15.14 -10.95
CA LYS A 282 12.40 -15.84 -9.86
C LYS A 282 12.28 -17.33 -10.13
N ALA A 283 12.06 -17.75 -11.38
CA ALA A 283 11.99 -19.15 -11.78
C ALA A 283 13.35 -19.84 -11.68
N ILE A 284 14.46 -19.18 -12.07
CA ILE A 284 15.82 -19.68 -11.89
C ILE A 284 16.16 -19.82 -10.39
N ASN A 285 15.80 -18.83 -9.57
CA ASN A 285 15.99 -18.90 -8.12
C ASN A 285 15.14 -20.00 -7.47
N ALA A 286 13.91 -20.20 -7.97
CA ALA A 286 13.07 -21.32 -7.57
C ALA A 286 13.64 -22.67 -8.03
N PHE A 287 14.30 -22.74 -9.18
CA PHE A 287 14.98 -23.94 -9.69
C PHE A 287 16.17 -24.34 -8.81
N TYR A 288 16.98 -23.36 -8.37
CA TYR A 288 18.04 -23.55 -7.38
C TYR A 288 17.51 -24.04 -6.03
N THR A 289 16.30 -23.61 -5.65
CA THR A 289 15.65 -23.99 -4.38
C THR A 289 14.93 -25.34 -4.48
N ALA A 290 14.34 -25.65 -5.64
CA ALA A 290 13.58 -26.87 -5.91
C ALA A 290 14.44 -28.08 -6.29
N ALA A 291 15.72 -27.88 -6.66
CA ALA A 291 16.71 -28.94 -6.77
C ALA A 291 16.91 -29.76 -5.46
N GLN A 292 16.25 -29.37 -4.37
CA GLN A 292 16.20 -30.10 -3.10
C GLN A 292 14.95 -30.98 -2.90
N ASN A 293 13.95 -30.99 -3.80
CA ASN A 293 12.76 -31.86 -3.68
C ASN A 293 12.14 -32.23 -5.04
N ILE A 294 12.14 -33.54 -5.37
CA ILE A 294 11.90 -34.11 -6.71
C ILE A 294 10.42 -34.01 -7.17
N ASP A 295 9.44 -33.98 -6.27
CA ASP A 295 8.02 -33.96 -6.66
C ASP A 295 7.52 -32.62 -7.24
N GLY A 296 8.22 -31.51 -6.99
CA GLY A 296 7.88 -30.19 -7.54
C GLY A 296 8.21 -30.04 -9.04
N ILE A 297 9.08 -30.91 -9.56
CA ILE A 297 9.62 -30.85 -10.92
C ILE A 297 8.53 -31.17 -11.96
N VAL A 298 7.69 -32.17 -11.70
CA VAL A 298 6.67 -32.65 -12.66
C VAL A 298 5.55 -31.64 -12.87
N GLN A 299 5.14 -30.93 -11.81
CA GLN A 299 4.10 -29.90 -11.93
C GLN A 299 4.61 -28.65 -12.64
N THR A 300 5.89 -28.33 -12.46
CA THR A 300 6.51 -27.14 -13.06
C THR A 300 6.77 -27.35 -14.55
N LEU A 301 7.18 -28.56 -14.97
CA LEU A 301 7.36 -28.91 -16.39
C LEU A 301 6.07 -28.80 -17.20
N ASN A 302 4.93 -29.19 -16.64
CA ASN A 302 3.64 -29.05 -17.32
C ASN A 302 3.21 -27.59 -17.52
N ASN A 303 3.58 -26.71 -16.59
CA ASN A 303 3.29 -25.28 -16.69
C ASN A 303 4.21 -24.58 -17.70
N VAL A 304 5.47 -25.02 -17.81
CA VAL A 304 6.42 -24.52 -18.81
C VAL A 304 6.01 -24.96 -20.22
N ALA A 305 5.57 -26.20 -20.41
CA ALA A 305 5.11 -26.69 -21.72
C ALA A 305 3.93 -25.88 -22.28
N LYS A 306 2.93 -25.57 -21.44
CA LYS A 306 1.81 -24.69 -21.80
C LYS A 306 2.23 -23.26 -22.12
N TYR A 307 3.30 -22.77 -21.52
CA TYR A 307 3.80 -21.42 -21.78
C TYR A 307 4.54 -21.34 -23.12
N ILE A 308 5.31 -22.38 -23.46
CA ILE A 308 6.02 -22.49 -24.74
C ILE A 308 5.03 -22.56 -25.92
N GLU A 309 3.94 -23.31 -25.79
CA GLU A 309 2.90 -23.41 -26.83
C GLU A 309 2.25 -22.05 -27.14
N ASN A 310 2.00 -21.23 -26.10
CA ASN A 310 1.43 -19.89 -26.28
C ASN A 310 2.42 -18.88 -26.87
N LEU A 311 3.72 -19.04 -26.59
CA LEU A 311 4.76 -18.19 -27.17
C LEU A 311 4.97 -18.47 -28.66
N ASP A 312 4.84 -19.73 -29.09
CA ASP A 312 5.00 -20.11 -30.49
C ASP A 312 3.87 -19.53 -31.37
N ILE A 313 2.65 -19.50 -30.84
CA ILE A 313 1.48 -18.84 -31.49
C ILE A 313 1.72 -17.33 -31.61
N ALA A 314 2.23 -16.69 -30.56
CA ALA A 314 2.50 -15.25 -30.54
C ALA A 314 3.66 -14.85 -31.47
N TYR A 315 4.69 -15.69 -31.58
CA TYR A 315 5.83 -15.44 -32.45
C TYR A 315 5.45 -15.54 -33.94
N ASN A 316 4.75 -16.61 -34.33
CA ASN A 316 4.38 -16.84 -35.73
C ASN A 316 3.41 -15.80 -36.31
N SER A 317 2.52 -15.25 -35.48
CA SER A 317 1.64 -14.14 -35.89
C SER A 317 2.39 -12.82 -36.11
N LYS A 318 3.46 -12.57 -35.35
CA LYS A 318 4.28 -11.36 -35.44
C LYS A 318 5.20 -11.38 -36.66
N THR A 319 5.81 -12.53 -36.97
CA THR A 319 6.69 -12.68 -38.15
C THR A 319 5.96 -12.44 -39.46
N ASN A 320 4.73 -12.94 -39.60
CA ASN A 320 3.91 -12.73 -40.79
C ASN A 320 3.53 -11.25 -40.99
N TYR A 321 3.22 -10.53 -39.91
CA TYR A 321 2.93 -9.09 -39.97
C TYR A 321 4.13 -8.25 -40.42
N PHE A 322 5.34 -8.60 -39.99
CA PHE A 322 6.55 -7.87 -40.39
C PHE A 322 7.00 -8.17 -41.82
N LEU A 323 6.84 -9.41 -42.30
CA LEU A 323 7.13 -9.78 -43.68
C LEU A 323 6.22 -9.03 -44.67
N GLU A 324 4.92 -8.98 -44.39
CA GLU A 324 3.93 -8.30 -45.23
C GLU A 324 4.17 -6.78 -45.31
N LYS A 325 4.72 -6.17 -44.25
CA LYS A 325 5.06 -4.74 -44.20
C LYS A 325 6.42 -4.42 -44.86
N TYR A 326 7.37 -5.36 -44.83
CA TYR A 326 8.67 -5.21 -45.51
C TYR A 326 8.52 -5.35 -47.03
N GLU A 327 7.76 -6.35 -47.49
CA GLU A 327 7.44 -6.58 -48.92
C GLU A 327 6.82 -5.37 -49.61
N ASN A 328 6.03 -4.59 -48.87
CA ASN A 328 5.36 -3.39 -49.37
C ASN A 328 6.12 -2.08 -49.07
N SER A 329 7.34 -2.17 -48.55
CA SER A 329 8.09 -0.98 -48.15
C SER A 329 8.72 -0.25 -49.36
N PRO A 330 8.80 1.08 -49.34
CA PRO A 330 9.49 1.87 -50.37
C PRO A 330 10.96 1.45 -50.56
N LEU A 331 11.58 0.90 -49.53
CA LEU A 331 12.97 0.48 -49.52
C LEU A 331 13.21 -0.76 -50.41
N GLN A 332 12.28 -1.71 -50.42
CA GLN A 332 12.38 -2.90 -51.28
C GLN A 332 12.10 -2.56 -52.75
N LYS A 333 11.21 -1.59 -52.99
CA LYS A 333 10.97 -1.02 -54.32
C LYS A 333 12.24 -0.35 -54.88
N LEU A 334 12.91 0.44 -54.04
CA LEU A 334 14.18 1.09 -54.39
C LEU A 334 15.30 0.07 -54.63
N LEU A 335 15.37 -0.99 -53.82
CA LEU A 335 16.34 -2.08 -53.99
C LEU A 335 16.09 -2.88 -55.27
N SER A 336 14.84 -3.12 -55.66
CA SER A 336 14.51 -3.76 -56.94
C SER A 336 14.85 -2.87 -58.14
N GLU A 337 14.60 -1.57 -58.05
CA GLU A 337 14.96 -0.61 -59.11
C GLU A 337 16.49 -0.52 -59.30
N LEU A 338 17.25 -0.44 -58.19
CA LEU A 338 18.72 -0.45 -58.20
C LEU A 338 19.32 -1.76 -58.72
N ALA A 339 18.72 -2.90 -58.41
CA ALA A 339 19.17 -4.19 -58.95
C ALA A 339 18.98 -4.28 -60.46
N THR A 340 17.91 -3.68 -60.99
CA THR A 340 17.62 -3.67 -62.44
C THR A 340 18.57 -2.73 -63.20
N GLU A 341 19.01 -1.63 -62.60
CA GLU A 341 20.05 -0.75 -63.18
C GLU A 341 21.43 -1.45 -63.21
N PHE A 342 21.76 -2.23 -62.18
CA PHE A 342 23.05 -2.93 -62.07
C PHE A 342 23.20 -4.08 -63.07
N ASP A 343 22.11 -4.75 -63.45
CA ASP A 343 22.12 -5.82 -64.46
C ASP A 343 22.27 -5.28 -65.90
N ASN A 344 21.82 -4.05 -66.16
CA ASN A 344 21.97 -3.40 -67.47
C ASN A 344 23.40 -2.87 -67.71
N GLU A 345 24.13 -2.44 -66.68
CA GLU A 345 25.54 -2.01 -66.81
C GLU A 345 26.52 -3.20 -66.94
N ASN A 346 26.19 -4.37 -66.39
CA ASN A 346 27.04 -5.55 -66.47
C ASN A 346 26.88 -6.35 -67.77
N THR A 347 25.78 -6.19 -68.50
CA THR A 347 25.60 -6.84 -69.81
C THR A 347 26.40 -6.16 -70.94
N GLU A 348 26.78 -4.89 -70.81
CA GLU A 348 27.71 -4.24 -71.76
C GLU A 348 29.18 -4.67 -71.56
N ASN A 349 29.58 -5.07 -70.34
CA ASN A 349 30.98 -5.38 -70.03
C ASN A 349 31.37 -6.88 -70.12
N ILE A 350 30.42 -7.81 -70.23
CA ILE A 350 30.68 -9.27 -70.26
C ILE A 350 30.90 -9.83 -71.68
N SER A 351 30.86 -9.00 -72.73
CA SER A 351 31.15 -9.44 -74.10
C SER A 351 32.67 -9.61 -74.41
N ASN A 352 33.59 -9.30 -73.48
CA ASN A 352 35.02 -9.19 -73.79
C ASN A 352 35.99 -10.15 -73.09
N THR A 353 35.55 -11.15 -72.32
CA THR A 353 36.49 -12.11 -71.69
C THR A 353 35.92 -13.52 -71.59
N SER A 354 36.01 -14.27 -72.70
CA SER A 354 35.89 -15.72 -72.78
C SER A 354 37.28 -16.39 -72.83
N GLU A 355 37.33 -17.68 -72.47
CA GLU A 355 38.47 -18.64 -72.47
C GLU A 355 39.19 -18.69 -71.11
N ASP A 356 39.13 -19.76 -70.30
CA ASP A 356 39.24 -21.18 -70.63
C ASP A 356 38.47 -22.11 -69.65
N LYS A 357 37.99 -23.23 -70.20
CA LYS A 357 37.38 -24.40 -69.53
C LYS A 357 38.46 -25.38 -69.06
N VAL A 358 38.19 -26.19 -68.04
CA VAL A 358 38.24 -27.68 -68.07
C VAL A 358 37.37 -28.25 -66.93
N ASP A 359 36.65 -29.33 -67.23
CA ASP A 359 35.63 -30.05 -66.46
C ASP A 359 36.02 -31.53 -66.25
N PHE A 360 35.26 -32.22 -65.37
CA PHE A 360 35.08 -33.67 -65.16
C PHE A 360 36.07 -34.44 -64.23
N GLN A 361 35.68 -35.42 -63.38
CA GLN A 361 34.47 -36.27 -63.31
C GLN A 361 34.31 -37.00 -61.94
N GLU A 362 33.12 -37.60 -61.74
CA GLU A 362 32.57 -38.37 -60.60
C GLU A 362 33.18 -39.78 -60.35
N GLU A 363 32.96 -40.34 -59.14
CA GLU A 363 32.74 -41.78 -58.94
C GLU A 363 31.93 -42.10 -57.64
N ASN A 364 31.00 -43.06 -57.73
CA ASN A 364 30.06 -43.55 -56.73
C ASN A 364 30.59 -44.80 -55.97
N SER A 365 30.09 -45.06 -54.75
CA SER A 365 29.86 -46.43 -54.25
C SER A 365 28.91 -46.50 -53.04
N ASP A 366 27.88 -47.34 -53.14
CA ASP A 366 26.96 -47.83 -52.11
C ASP A 366 27.65 -48.78 -51.10
N GLU A 367 27.14 -48.87 -49.86
CA GLU A 367 26.91 -50.16 -49.19
C GLU A 367 25.99 -50.07 -47.96
N SER A 368 25.09 -51.03 -47.87
CA SER A 368 24.11 -51.30 -46.81
C SER A 368 24.68 -52.20 -45.71
N ASP A 369 24.21 -52.06 -44.46
CA ASP A 369 23.70 -53.20 -43.69
C ASP A 369 23.07 -52.79 -42.33
N LYS A 370 21.88 -53.36 -42.08
CA LYS A 370 21.26 -53.59 -40.75
C LYS A 370 21.82 -54.95 -40.27
N THR A 371 22.00 -55.31 -39.01
CA THR A 371 21.04 -55.42 -37.90
C THR A 371 21.77 -56.19 -36.78
N ASN A 372 21.56 -55.89 -35.49
CA ASN A 372 21.01 -56.85 -34.50
C ASN A 372 21.20 -56.37 -33.04
N GLU A 373 20.10 -56.57 -32.32
CA GLU A 373 19.87 -56.74 -30.86
C GLU A 373 20.29 -55.66 -29.86
#